data_AF-A0A2A2CZM2-F1
#
_entry.id   AF-A0A2A2CZM2-F1
#
_cell.length_a   1.000
_cell.length_b   1.000
_cell.length_c   1.000
_cell.angle_alpha   90.00
_cell.angle_beta   90.00
_cell.angle_gamma   90.00
#
_symmetry.space_group_name_H-M   'P 1'
#
loop_
_entity.id
_entity.type
_entity.pdbx_description
1 polymer ?
#
loop_
_entity_poly.entity_id
_entity_poly.type
_entity_poly.pdbx_seq_one_letter_code
_entity_poly.pdbx_strand_id
1 'polypeptide(L)' 'MIRHGLPSYIWRKSSYSETTGPTCIEMQLTHDGSIAVGDSKDRTRGAFIFTPHAWATFLHSIRTGTLPAQGPR' A
#
# COMPACT_ATOMS: atom_id res chain seq x y z
N MET A 1 2.91 6.86 -8.10
CA MET A 1 2.31 8.22 -7.98
C MET A 1 1.54 8.29 -6.67
N ILE A 2 1.48 9.46 -6.02
CA ILE A 2 0.68 9.67 -4.80
C ILE A 2 -0.69 10.25 -5.17
N ARG A 3 -1.79 9.75 -4.58
CA ARG A 3 -3.15 10.31 -4.71
C ARG A 3 -3.70 10.72 -3.35
N HIS A 4 -4.43 11.84 -3.32
CA HIS A 4 -5.18 12.32 -2.17
C HIS A 4 -6.69 12.20 -2.41
N GLY A 5 -7.51 12.45 -1.39
CA GLY A 5 -8.97 12.53 -1.53
C GLY A 5 -9.68 11.21 -1.82
N LEU A 6 -9.06 10.07 -1.47
CA LEU A 6 -9.68 8.76 -1.62
C LEU A 6 -10.77 8.52 -0.55
N PRO A 7 -11.86 7.81 -0.88
CA PRO A 7 -12.98 7.58 0.03
C PRO A 7 -12.53 6.85 1.31
N SER A 8 -12.92 7.39 2.46
CA SER A 8 -12.43 6.95 3.76
C SER A 8 -12.96 5.57 4.21
N TYR A 9 -14.10 5.14 3.66
CA TYR A 9 -14.84 3.93 4.05
C TYR A 9 -14.43 2.66 3.29
N ILE A 10 -13.65 2.78 2.21
CA ILE A 10 -13.18 1.62 1.41
C ILE A 10 -11.87 1.04 1.99
N TRP A 11 -11.16 1.82 2.80
CA TRP A 11 -9.90 1.41 3.40
C TRP A 11 -10.05 0.17 4.26
N ARG A 12 -9.19 -0.81 4.00
CA ARG A 12 -8.99 -1.99 4.84
C ARG A 12 -7.64 -1.89 5.53
N LYS A 13 -7.68 -1.79 6.86
CA LYS A 13 -6.48 -1.80 7.71
C LYS A 13 -5.86 -3.20 7.73
N SER A 14 -4.54 -3.28 7.72
CA SER A 14 -3.83 -4.55 7.89
C SER A 14 -4.04 -5.10 9.31
N SER A 15 -4.22 -6.42 9.44
CA SER A 15 -4.27 -7.10 10.73
C SER A 15 -2.94 -7.05 11.49
N TYR A 16 -1.84 -6.78 10.78
CA TYR A 16 -0.51 -6.57 11.36
C TYR A 16 -0.28 -5.13 11.83
N SER A 17 -1.29 -4.26 11.71
CA SER A 17 -1.22 -2.89 12.20
C SER A 17 -1.80 -2.79 13.60
N GLU A 18 -0.93 -2.88 14.60
CA GLU A 18 -1.29 -2.75 16.01
C GLU A 18 -1.85 -1.36 16.34
N THR A 19 -2.67 -1.29 17.38
CA THR A 19 -3.32 -0.06 17.87
C THR A 19 -2.33 0.93 18.47
N THR A 20 -1.20 0.46 19.01
CA THR A 20 -0.18 1.26 19.72
C THR A 20 1.20 1.21 19.06
N GLY A 21 1.38 0.44 17.97
CA GLY A 21 2.67 0.22 17.31
C GLY A 21 3.02 1.26 16.23
N PRO A 22 4.30 1.32 15.80
CA PRO A 22 4.77 2.25 14.76
C PRO A 22 4.21 1.93 13.36
N THR A 23 3.79 0.69 13.09
CA THR A 23 3.47 0.18 11.75
C THR A 23 1.97 0.18 11.46
N CYS A 24 1.47 1.21 10.79
CA CYS A 24 0.05 1.33 10.42
C CYS A 24 -0.11 1.48 8.91
N ILE A 25 -0.40 0.37 8.22
CA ILE A 25 -0.63 0.36 6.78
C ILE A 25 -2.08 -0.05 6.51
N GLU A 26 -2.69 0.63 5.55
CA GLU A 26 -3.99 0.31 4.99
C GLU A 26 -3.95 0.26 3.47
N MET A 27 -4.87 -0.51 2.89
CA MET A 27 -5.03 -0.61 1.45
C MET A 27 -6.48 -0.39 1.02
N GLN A 28 -6.70 0.06 -0.21
CA GLN A 28 -8.01 0.01 -0.85
C GLN A 28 -7.89 -0.31 -2.34
N LEU A 29 -8.94 -0.91 -2.88
CA LEU A 29 -9.17 -0.97 -4.33
C LEU A 29 -9.92 0.29 -4.73
N THR A 30 -9.31 1.06 -5.63
CA THR A 30 -9.89 2.29 -6.15
C THR A 30 -10.94 1.98 -7.23
N HIS A 31 -11.84 2.93 -7.48
CA HIS A 31 -12.90 2.77 -8.48
C HIS A 31 -12.37 2.53 -9.90
N ASP A 32 -11.17 3.02 -10.19
CA ASP A 32 -10.44 2.82 -11.45
C ASP A 32 -9.66 1.48 -11.50
N GLY A 33 -9.80 0.62 -10.49
CA GLY A 33 -9.15 -0.69 -10.42
C GLY A 33 -7.71 -0.65 -9.92
N SER A 34 -7.15 0.52 -9.62
CA SER A 34 -5.81 0.66 -9.04
C SER A 34 -5.78 0.25 -7.56
N ILE A 35 -4.61 -0.14 -7.07
CA ILE A 35 -4.35 -0.46 -5.67
C ILE A 35 -3.75 0.77 -5.01
N ALA A 36 -4.40 1.26 -3.95
CA ALA A 36 -3.86 2.34 -3.13
C ALA A 36 -3.35 1.80 -1.79
N VAL A 37 -2.15 2.20 -1.40
CA VAL A 37 -1.52 1.86 -0.11
C VAL A 37 -1.20 3.15 0.63
N GLY A 38 -1.71 3.29 1.85
CA GLY A 38 -1.60 4.50 2.66
C GLY A 38 -1.14 4.22 4.08
N ASP A 39 -0.70 5.29 4.74
CA ASP A 39 -0.39 5.30 6.16
C ASP A 39 -1.66 5.61 6.95
N SER A 40 -2.12 4.68 7.80
CA SER A 40 -3.37 4.86 8.54
C SER A 40 -3.31 5.97 9.58
N LYS A 41 -2.10 6.41 9.98
CA LYS A 41 -1.90 7.50 10.96
C LYS A 41 -1.93 8.87 10.30
N ASP A 42 -1.65 8.95 9.01
CA ASP A 42 -1.62 10.21 8.29
C ASP A 42 -2.15 10.06 6.86
N ARG A 43 -3.49 10.01 6.75
CA ARG A 43 -4.20 9.98 5.47
C ARG A 43 -4.00 11.25 4.64
N THR A 44 -3.55 12.35 5.25
CA THR A 44 -3.35 13.62 4.53
C THR A 44 -2.15 13.57 3.60
N ARG A 45 -1.15 12.73 3.91
CA ARG A 45 0.01 12.45 3.03
C ARG A 45 -0.36 11.78 1.72
N GLY A 46 -1.59 11.32 1.58
CA GLY A 46 -2.06 10.60 0.41
C GLY A 46 -1.60 9.14 0.40
N ALA A 47 -1.87 8.46 -0.71
CA ALA A 47 -1.61 7.05 -0.88
C ALA A 47 -0.77 6.78 -2.12
N PHE A 48 0.14 5.82 -2.03
CA PHE A 48 0.85 5.29 -3.20
C PHE A 48 -0.10 4.45 -4.04
N ILE A 49 -0.09 4.71 -5.35
CA ILE A 49 -0.95 4.04 -6.31
C ILE A 49 -0.14 3.12 -7.19
N PHE A 50 -0.64 1.90 -7.32
CA PHE A 50 -0.08 0.84 -8.14
C PHE A 50 -1.13 0.34 -9.12
N THR A 51 -0.69 0.02 -10.35
CA THR A 51 -1.52 -0.73 -11.28
C THR A 51 -1.69 -2.17 -10.77
N PRO A 52 -2.76 -2.87 -11.16
CA PRO A 52 -2.94 -4.29 -10.83
C PRO A 52 -1.74 -5.16 -11.21
N HIS A 53 -1.17 -4.89 -12.40
CA HIS A 53 -0.01 -5.63 -12.88
C HIS A 53 1.23 -5.40 -12.00
N ALA A 54 1.55 -4.13 -11.68
CA ALA A 54 2.70 -3.83 -10.82
C ALA A 54 2.53 -4.42 -9.42
N TRP A 55 1.32 -4.37 -8.86
CA TRP A 55 1.01 -4.97 -7.57
C TRP A 55 1.17 -6.49 -7.57
N ALA A 56 0.67 -7.17 -8.61
CA ALA A 56 0.81 -8.61 -8.78
C ALA A 56 2.29 -9.03 -8.91
N THR A 57 3.07 -8.30 -9.70
CA THR A 57 4.52 -8.54 -9.84
C THR A 57 5.24 -8.36 -8.52
N PHE A 58 4.93 -7.30 -7.76
CA PHE A 58 5.50 -7.08 -6.43
C PHE A 58 5.21 -8.24 -5.47
N LEU A 59 3.95 -8.69 -5.40
CA LEU A 59 3.56 -9.83 -4.55
C LEU A 59 4.24 -11.13 -5.00
N HIS A 60 4.39 -11.34 -6.31
CA HIS A 60 5.11 -12.47 -6.85
C HIS A 60 6.57 -12.45 -6.39
N SER A 61 7.26 -11.33 -6.52
CA SER A 61 8.66 -11.19 -6.08
C SER A 61 8.85 -11.38 -4.58
N ILE A 62 7.90 -10.96 -3.74
CA ILE A 62 7.93 -11.27 -2.31
C ILE A 62 7.83 -12.78 -2.08
N ARG A 63 6.87 -13.44 -2.75
CA ARG A 63 6.61 -14.87 -2.58
C ARG A 63 7.79 -15.73 -3.04
N THR A 64 8.48 -15.33 -4.10
CA THR A 64 9.63 -16.06 -4.67
C THR A 64 10.96 -15.64 -4.06
N GLY A 65 11.00 -14.62 -3.20
CA GLY A 65 12.24 -14.08 -2.65
C GLY A 65 13.12 -13.38 -3.68
N THR A 66 12.56 -12.93 -4.81
CA THR A 66 13.30 -12.29 -5.91
C THR A 66 13.21 -10.77 -5.87
N LEU A 67 12.78 -10.18 -4.74
CA LEU A 67 12.87 -8.72 -4.58
C LEU A 67 14.33 -8.31 -4.80
N PRO A 68 14.61 -7.40 -5.74
CA PRO A 68 15.97 -6.95 -5.96
C PRO A 68 16.48 -6.38 -4.63
N ALA A 69 17.65 -6.86 -4.19
CA ALA A 69 18.34 -6.23 -3.08
C ALA A 69 18.49 -4.74 -3.43
N GLN A 70 18.01 -3.86 -2.54
CA GLN A 70 18.32 -2.45 -2.69
C GLN A 70 19.85 -2.33 -2.62
N GLY A 71 20.49 -2.06 -3.76
CA GLY A 71 21.93 -1.86 -3.83
C GLY A 71 22.39 -0.75 -2.89
N PRO A 72 23.69 -0.71 -2.53
CA PRO A 72 24.20 0.33 -1.63
C PRO A 72 23.87 1.71 -2.22
N ARG A 73 23.20 2.52 -1.40
CA ARG A 73 22.76 3.87 -1.73
C ARG A 73 23.94 4.84 -1.70
#